data_AF-A0AAJ2M851-F1
#
_entry.id   AF-A0AAJ2M851-F1
#
_cell.length_a   1.000
_cell.length_b   1.000
_cell.length_c   1.000
_cell.angle_alpha   90.00
_cell.angle_beta   90.00
_cell.angle_gamma   90.00
#
_symmetry.space_group_name_H-M   'P 1'
#
loop_
_entity.id
_entity.type
_entity.pdbx_description
1 polymer ?
#
loop_
_entity_poly.entity_id
_entity_poly.type
_entity_poly.pdbx_seq_one_letter_code
_entity_poly.pdbx_strand_id
1 'polypeptide(L)'
;MTLAPDLHATTADQCSPGAPDTECCSLSGGPMTVDDAQRIAGRLKALSDPTRLRLLSHVAAQGCGAVCVCDLTAMVGISQPTVSHHMKKLVDAGLLTREQHGKWAHYSVVPDAFAELRAFLDLR
;
A
#
# COMPACT_ATOMS: atom_id res chain seq x y z
N MET A 1 22.85 31.22 -41.86
CA MET A 1 21.69 30.40 -42.25
C MET A 1 22.07 28.94 -42.13
N THR A 2 21.89 28.37 -40.94
CA THR A 2 21.52 26.97 -40.68
C THR A 2 20.93 26.97 -39.27
N LEU A 3 19.61 26.87 -39.20
CA LEU A 3 18.87 26.64 -37.96
C LEU A 3 19.19 25.22 -37.45
N ALA A 4 19.40 25.08 -36.14
CA ALA A 4 19.31 23.79 -35.48
C ALA A 4 17.84 23.36 -35.41
N PRO A 5 17.47 22.11 -35.76
CA PRO A 5 16.11 21.64 -35.62
C PRO A 5 15.76 21.25 -34.19
N ASP A 6 14.46 21.30 -33.97
CA ASP A 6 13.71 21.38 -32.72
C ASP A 6 13.81 20.20 -31.75
N LEU A 7 13.71 20.56 -30.46
CA LEU A 7 12.81 20.01 -29.44
C LEU A 7 12.47 18.51 -29.59
N HIS A 8 13.17 17.67 -28.82
CA HIS A 8 12.71 16.31 -28.54
C HIS A 8 11.40 16.38 -27.74
N ALA A 9 10.28 16.27 -28.47
CA ALA A 9 8.98 15.93 -27.93
C ALA A 9 9.04 14.50 -27.38
N THR A 10 8.93 14.35 -26.06
CA THR A 10 8.57 13.07 -25.45
C THR A 10 7.06 12.92 -25.59
N THR A 11 6.63 12.11 -26.55
CA THR A 11 5.24 11.69 -26.75
C THR A 11 4.80 10.84 -25.55
N ALA A 12 4.14 11.49 -24.59
CA ALA A 12 3.23 10.84 -23.68
C ALA A 12 1.92 10.57 -24.44
N ASP A 13 1.90 9.57 -25.31
CA ASP A 13 0.67 9.16 -25.98
C ASP A 13 0.75 7.71 -26.44
N GLN A 14 0.30 6.78 -25.58
CA GLN A 14 -0.06 5.42 -26.01
C GLN A 14 -1.28 4.94 -25.21
N CYS A 15 -2.39 5.68 -25.28
CA CYS A 15 -3.71 5.05 -25.20
C CYS A 15 -4.01 4.55 -26.62
N SER A 16 -3.98 3.23 -26.86
CA SER A 16 -4.14 2.69 -28.22
C SER A 16 -5.55 2.98 -28.77
N PRO A 17 -5.70 3.47 -30.02
CA PRO A 17 -7.00 3.78 -30.60
C PRO A 17 -7.66 2.48 -31.07
N GLY A 18 -8.44 1.84 -30.21
CA GLY A 18 -9.13 0.59 -30.59
C GLY A 18 -9.77 -0.21 -29.47
N ALA A 19 -9.41 0.05 -28.21
CA ALA A 19 -10.22 -0.36 -27.07
C ALA A 19 -11.16 0.80 -26.70
N PRO A 20 -12.36 0.57 -26.13
CA PRO A 20 -13.14 1.67 -25.58
C PRO A 20 -12.27 2.38 -24.53
N ASP A 21 -11.97 3.66 -24.75
CA ASP A 21 -11.04 4.51 -23.96
C ASP A 21 -11.31 4.52 -22.44
N THR A 22 -12.45 3.97 -22.03
CA THR A 22 -12.92 3.87 -20.66
C THR A 22 -12.20 2.78 -19.85
N GLU A 23 -11.68 1.71 -20.48
CA GLU A 23 -11.11 0.56 -19.73
C GLU A 23 -9.61 0.69 -19.44
N CYS A 24 -8.83 1.34 -20.30
CA CYS A 24 -7.38 1.49 -20.10
C CYS A 24 -7.02 2.61 -19.10
N CYS A 25 -7.85 3.64 -19.02
CA CYS A 25 -7.57 4.85 -18.24
C CYS A 25 -8.35 4.93 -16.92
N SER A 26 -9.12 3.90 -16.58
CA SER A 26 -9.82 3.80 -15.29
C SER A 26 -8.91 3.18 -14.24
N LEU A 27 -8.52 3.96 -13.23
CA LEU A 27 -7.80 3.44 -12.05
C LEU A 27 -8.67 2.49 -11.22
N SER A 28 -9.98 2.73 -11.21
CA SER A 28 -11.01 1.96 -10.53
C SER A 28 -12.33 2.11 -11.29
N GLY A 29 -13.36 1.31 -10.94
CA GLY A 29 -14.65 1.21 -11.65
C GLY A 29 -15.55 2.46 -11.70
N GLY A 30 -14.98 3.66 -11.75
CA GLY A 30 -15.67 4.94 -11.84
C GLY A 30 -15.04 6.04 -10.98
N PRO A 31 -15.57 7.27 -11.05
CA PRO A 31 -15.16 8.35 -10.15
C PRO A 31 -15.41 7.98 -8.69
N MET A 32 -14.45 8.29 -7.83
CA MET A 32 -14.52 7.97 -6.40
C MET A 32 -15.19 9.09 -5.60
N THR A 33 -15.82 8.72 -4.48
CA THR A 33 -16.23 9.71 -3.47
C THR A 33 -15.00 10.29 -2.77
N VAL A 34 -15.15 11.48 -2.19
CA VAL A 34 -14.07 12.14 -1.42
C VAL A 34 -13.63 11.27 -0.24
N ASP A 35 -14.58 10.64 0.45
CA ASP A 35 -14.31 9.79 1.62
C ASP A 35 -13.55 8.52 1.24
N ASP A 36 -13.92 7.88 0.13
CA ASP A 36 -13.20 6.71 -0.38
C ASP A 36 -11.78 7.08 -0.82
N ALA A 37 -11.62 8.21 -1.52
CA ALA A 37 -10.31 8.70 -1.94
C ALA A 37 -9.40 8.97 -0.73
N GLN A 38 -9.90 9.62 0.32
CA GLN A 38 -9.15 9.86 1.56
C GLN A 38 -8.76 8.55 2.26
N ARG A 39 -9.71 7.61 2.38
CA ARG A 39 -9.49 6.31 3.03
C ARG A 39 -8.43 5.49 2.29
N ILE A 40 -8.57 5.33 0.98
CA ILE A 40 -7.61 4.59 0.14
C ILE A 40 -6.25 5.29 0.11
N ALA A 41 -6.20 6.61 -0.07
CA ALA A 41 -4.96 7.37 -0.03
C ALA A 41 -4.23 7.23 1.31
N GLY A 42 -4.96 7.21 2.44
CA GLY A 42 -4.40 6.97 3.76
C GLY A 42 -3.69 5.61 3.86
N ARG A 43 -4.31 4.56 3.32
CA ARG A 43 -3.71 3.22 3.27
C ARG A 43 -2.51 3.17 2.34
N LEU A 44 -2.62 3.70 1.13
CA LEU A 44 -1.50 3.74 0.17
C LEU A 44 -0.32 4.55 0.72
N LYS A 45 -0.57 5.65 1.44
CA LYS A 45 0.46 6.42 2.14
C LYS A 45 1.13 5.61 3.25
N ALA A 46 0.39 4.76 3.96
CA ALA A 46 1.00 3.83 4.90
C ALA A 46 1.84 2.77 4.17
N LEU A 47 1.48 2.35 2.96
CA LEU A 47 2.24 1.36 2.19
C LEU A 47 3.44 1.94 1.42
N SER A 48 3.50 3.26 1.21
CA SER A 48 4.55 3.92 0.43
C SER A 48 5.95 3.94 1.09
N ASP A 49 6.12 3.27 2.23
CA ASP A 49 7.37 3.17 2.96
C ASP A 49 7.90 1.73 2.87
N PRO A 50 9.14 1.52 2.41
CA PRO A 50 9.69 0.18 2.20
C PRO A 50 9.71 -0.69 3.46
N THR A 51 9.98 -0.09 4.62
CA THR A 51 10.01 -0.81 5.90
C THR A 51 8.62 -1.26 6.30
N ARG A 52 7.60 -0.39 6.18
CA ARG A 52 6.20 -0.73 6.45
C ARG A 52 5.69 -1.80 5.50
N LEU A 53 6.04 -1.72 4.21
CA LEU A 53 5.65 -2.71 3.23
C LEU A 53 6.25 -4.09 3.56
N ARG A 54 7.53 -4.15 3.93
CA ARG A 54 8.19 -5.39 4.36
C ARG A 54 7.59 -5.97 5.65
N LEU A 55 7.33 -5.13 6.63
CA LEU A 55 6.68 -5.53 7.89
C LEU A 55 5.29 -6.11 7.63
N LEU A 56 4.46 -5.42 6.85
CA LEU A 56 3.11 -5.86 6.52
C LEU A 56 3.14 -7.18 5.72
N SER A 57 4.02 -7.29 4.74
CA SER A 57 4.23 -8.52 3.95
C SER A 57 4.53 -9.72 4.85
N HIS A 58 5.37 -9.54 5.86
CA HIS A 58 5.70 -10.60 6.81
C HIS A 58 4.51 -11.01 7.69
N VAL A 59 3.75 -10.05 8.20
CA VAL A 59 2.53 -10.35 8.98
C VAL A 59 1.51 -11.09 8.11
N ALA A 60 1.29 -10.63 6.87
CA ALA A 60 0.37 -11.25 5.92
C ALA A 60 0.78 -12.68 5.52
N ALA A 61 2.09 -12.98 5.47
CA ALA A 61 2.59 -14.31 5.18
C ALA A 61 2.24 -15.36 6.26
N GLN A 62 1.86 -14.92 7.48
CA GLN A 62 1.34 -15.78 8.54
C GLN A 62 -0.18 -16.04 8.41
N GLY A 63 -0.79 -15.60 7.30
CA GLY A 63 -2.23 -15.69 7.07
C GLY A 63 -3.01 -14.79 8.03
N CYS A 64 -4.06 -15.33 8.64
CA CYS A 64 -4.84 -14.64 9.67
C CYS A 64 -4.24 -14.79 11.09
N GLY A 65 -3.04 -15.36 11.24
CA GLY A 65 -2.34 -15.49 12.51
C GLY A 65 -1.76 -14.17 13.02
N ALA A 66 -1.60 -14.07 14.33
CA ALA A 66 -1.01 -12.90 14.98
C ALA A 66 0.52 -13.05 15.14
N VAL A 67 1.27 -11.97 14.91
CA VAL A 67 2.75 -11.95 14.98
C VAL A 67 3.24 -11.07 16.11
N CYS A 68 4.18 -11.58 16.92
CA CYS A 68 4.81 -10.80 17.98
C CYS A 68 5.70 -9.69 17.40
N VAL A 69 5.70 -8.51 18.05
CA VAL A 69 6.65 -7.44 17.74
C VAL A 69 8.12 -7.88 17.83
N CYS A 70 8.42 -8.83 18.71
CA CYS A 70 9.74 -9.37 18.95
C CYS A 70 10.33 -10.07 17.71
N ASP A 71 9.53 -10.90 17.04
CA ASP A 71 9.91 -11.59 15.81
C ASP A 71 10.15 -10.62 14.66
N LEU A 72 9.35 -9.56 14.58
CA LEU A 72 9.48 -8.52 13.56
C LEU A 72 10.80 -7.76 13.69
N THR A 73 11.21 -7.38 14.90
CA THR A 73 12.50 -6.69 15.12
C THR A 73 13.71 -7.47 14.63
N ALA A 74 13.73 -8.78 14.86
CA ALA A 74 14.83 -9.64 14.41
C ALA A 74 14.91 -9.70 12.87
N MET A 75 13.77 -9.61 12.18
CA MET A 75 13.68 -9.72 10.72
C MET A 75 14.15 -8.46 9.98
N VAL A 76 13.77 -7.25 10.44
CA VAL A 76 14.06 -6.02 9.69
C VAL A 76 15.42 -5.39 10.00
N GLY A 77 16.10 -5.85 11.07
CA GLY A 77 17.41 -5.34 11.45
C GLY A 77 17.41 -3.88 11.94
N ILE A 78 16.26 -3.40 12.44
CA ILE A 78 16.10 -2.05 12.99
C ILE A 78 15.65 -2.11 14.45
N SER A 79 15.77 -0.99 15.16
CA SER A 79 15.44 -0.93 16.58
C SER A 79 13.95 -1.18 16.87
N GLN A 80 13.65 -1.72 18.05
CA GLN A 80 12.29 -1.96 18.52
C GLN A 80 11.41 -0.69 18.56
N PRO A 81 11.91 0.48 18.99
CA PRO A 81 11.14 1.73 18.91
C PRO A 81 10.76 2.09 17.47
N THR A 82 11.67 1.88 16.52
CA THR A 82 11.41 2.13 15.09
C THR A 82 10.35 1.17 14.55
N VAL A 83 10.45 -0.13 14.84
CA VAL A 83 9.41 -1.11 14.45
C VAL A 83 8.06 -0.72 15.04
N SER A 84 7.99 -0.40 16.33
CA SER A 84 6.74 -0.01 16.99
C SER A 84 6.10 1.22 16.34
N HIS A 85 6.91 2.20 15.92
CA HIS A 85 6.42 3.36 15.19
C HIS A 85 5.79 2.96 13.84
N HIS A 86 6.48 2.14 13.05
CA HIS A 86 5.97 1.63 11.78
C HIS A 86 4.68 0.82 11.95
N MET A 87 4.64 -0.07 12.94
CA MET A 87 3.45 -0.88 13.24
C MET A 87 2.27 -0.01 13.67
N LYS A 88 2.50 1.03 14.47
CA LYS A 88 1.45 1.99 14.83
C LYS A 88 0.89 2.69 13.58
N LYS A 89 1.73 3.13 12.64
CA LYS A 89 1.26 3.75 11.39
C LYS A 89 0.41 2.80 10.53
N LEU A 90 0.72 1.51 10.52
CA LEU A 90 -0.08 0.50 9.83
C LEU A 90 -1.43 0.25 10.52
N VAL A 91 -1.46 0.26 11.86
CA VAL A 91 -2.70 0.18 12.65
C VAL A 91 -3.57 1.42 12.47
N ASP A 92 -2.97 2.62 12.55
CA ASP A 92 -3.68 3.89 12.35
C ASP A 92 -4.30 3.98 10.94
N ALA A 93 -3.70 3.32 9.94
CA ALA A 93 -4.23 3.20 8.58
C ALA A 93 -5.29 2.11 8.41
N GLY A 94 -5.60 1.34 9.46
CA GLY A 94 -6.59 0.25 9.44
C GLY A 94 -6.13 -1.01 8.70
N LEU A 95 -4.81 -1.18 8.46
CA LEU A 95 -4.27 -2.36 7.78
C LEU A 95 -3.97 -3.51 8.74
N LEU A 96 -3.69 -3.18 10.00
CA LEU A 96 -3.38 -4.13 11.06
C LEU A 96 -4.25 -3.88 12.29
N THR A 97 -4.54 -4.92 13.04
CA THR A 97 -4.99 -4.82 14.43
C THR A 97 -3.81 -5.01 15.38
N ARG A 98 -3.97 -4.56 16.62
CA ARG A 98 -2.99 -4.72 17.69
C ARG A 98 -3.68 -5.27 18.93
N GLU A 99 -3.17 -6.37 19.45
CA GLU A 99 -3.60 -6.95 20.72
C GLU A 99 -2.43 -7.05 21.70
N GLN A 100 -2.69 -6.81 22.97
CA GLN A 100 -1.69 -6.95 24.02
C GLN A 100 -1.82 -8.33 24.68
N HIS A 101 -0.81 -9.17 24.56
CA HIS A 101 -0.75 -10.50 25.18
C HIS A 101 0.40 -10.50 26.19
N GLY A 102 0.06 -10.27 27.46
CA GLY A 102 1.04 -10.07 28.53
C GLY A 102 1.95 -8.87 28.24
N LYS A 103 3.26 -9.11 28.18
CA LYS A 103 4.25 -8.04 27.92
C LYS A 103 4.35 -7.64 26.45
N TRP A 104 3.85 -8.46 25.53
CA TRP A 104 4.13 -8.31 24.09
C TRP A 104 2.89 -7.90 23.29
N ALA A 105 3.09 -7.00 22.33
CA ALA A 105 2.07 -6.66 21.34
C ALA A 105 2.11 -7.65 20.17
N HIS A 106 0.94 -8.12 19.79
CA HIS A 106 0.72 -8.97 18.63
C HIS A 106 -0.07 -8.19 17.57
N TYR A 107 0.26 -8.45 16.31
CA TYR A 107 -0.35 -7.79 15.17
C TYR A 107 -0.91 -8.80 14.19
N SER A 108 -2.11 -8.52 13.68
CA SER A 108 -2.79 -9.34 12.68
C SER A 108 -3.28 -8.47 11.55
N VAL A 109 -3.35 -9.02 10.34
CA VAL A 109 -3.94 -8.32 9.19
C VAL A 109 -5.44 -8.09 9.41
N VAL A 110 -5.94 -6.97 8.90
CA VAL A 110 -7.39 -6.73 8.77
C VAL A 110 -7.82 -7.25 7.39
N PRO A 111 -8.54 -8.38 7.29
CA PRO A 111 -8.85 -9.01 6.00
C PRO A 111 -9.64 -8.10 5.06
N ASP A 112 -10.61 -7.36 5.60
CA ASP A 112 -11.46 -6.46 4.82
C ASP A 112 -10.67 -5.31 4.20
N ALA A 113 -9.67 -4.78 4.91
CA ALA A 113 -8.81 -3.71 4.39
C ALA A 113 -7.96 -4.18 3.21
N PHE A 114 -7.49 -5.43 3.25
CA PHE A 114 -6.77 -6.07 2.14
C PHE A 114 -7.70 -6.41 0.98
N ALA A 115 -8.92 -6.87 1.25
CA ALA A 115 -9.92 -7.13 0.22
C ALA A 115 -10.27 -5.84 -0.54
N GLU A 116 -10.49 -4.74 0.18
CA GLU A 116 -10.77 -3.43 -0.42
C GLU A 116 -9.58 -2.92 -1.26
N LEU A 117 -8.34 -3.05 -0.78
CA LEU A 117 -7.15 -2.64 -1.56
C LEU A 117 -6.94 -3.49 -2.82
N ARG A 118 -7.15 -4.82 -2.74
CA ARG A 118 -7.04 -5.69 -3.91
C ARG A 118 -8.11 -5.37 -4.95
N ALA A 119 -9.34 -5.15 -4.51
CA ALA A 119 -10.42 -4.73 -5.39
C ALA A 119 -10.15 -3.35 -6.03
N PHE A 120 -9.60 -2.41 -5.26
CA PHE A 120 -9.25 -1.08 -5.75
C PHE A 120 -8.14 -1.10 -6.81
N LEU A 121 -7.11 -1.94 -6.61
CA LEU A 121 -5.97 -2.04 -7.52
C LEU A 121 -6.14 -3.12 -8.60
N ASP A 122 -7.33 -3.75 -8.71
CA ASP A 122 -7.63 -4.95 -9.52
C ASP A 122 -6.53 -6.03 -9.42
N LEU A 123 -6.01 -6.24 -8.19
CA LEU A 123 -5.07 -7.30 -7.90
C LEU A 123 -5.86 -8.60 -7.71
N ARG A 124 -5.93 -9.41 -8.77
CA ARG A 124 -6.54 -10.75 -8.75
C ARG A 124 -5.56 -11.82 -8.27
#